data_AF-A0A4Y8L333-F1
#
_entry.id   AF-A0A4Y8L333-F1
#
_cell.length_a   1.000
_cell.length_b   1.000
_cell.length_c   1.000
_cell.angle_alpha   90.00
_cell.angle_beta   90.00
_cell.angle_gamma   90.00
#
_symmetry.space_group_name_H-M   'P 1'
#
loop_
_entity.id
_entity.type
_entity.pdbx_description
1 polymer ?
#
loop_
_entity_poly.entity_id
_entity_poly.type
_entity_poly.pdbx_seq_one_letter_code
_entity_poly.pdbx_strand_id
1 'polypeptide(L)'
;MIQLTEKVFAVEVPSDATDLDVVSHLNKEYLVYFSANGHVLSRKKLTDSKVVCSLIGVTPLSEEQWEEVVDSKQIGDMTEPRWRDHQYGEFILYGLKTATESGLSLLESKGLDVNKKYAIIKIE
;
A
#
# COMPACT_ATOMS: atom_id res chain seq x y z
N MET A 1 -8.24 -4.36 6.78
CA MET A 1 -7.50 -4.68 5.56
C MET A 1 -8.40 -4.31 4.42
N ILE A 2 -7.96 -3.39 3.58
CA ILE A 2 -8.74 -2.84 2.46
C ILE A 2 -7.93 -3.09 1.20
N GLN A 3 -8.55 -3.67 0.19
CA GLN A 3 -7.89 -3.96 -1.08
C GLN A 3 -7.76 -2.68 -1.91
N LEU A 4 -6.53 -2.28 -2.22
CA LEU A 4 -6.22 -1.11 -3.05
C LEU A 4 -6.28 -1.50 -4.53
N THR A 5 -5.42 -2.44 -4.94
CA THR A 5 -5.36 -3.02 -6.30
C THR A 5 -5.52 -4.54 -6.23
N GLU A 6 -5.39 -5.25 -7.35
CA GLU A 6 -5.49 -6.72 -7.37
C GLU A 6 -4.53 -7.38 -6.38
N LYS A 7 -3.30 -6.85 -6.26
CA LYS A 7 -2.21 -7.42 -5.46
C LYS A 7 -1.82 -6.60 -4.23
N VAL A 8 -2.39 -5.41 -4.02
CA VAL A 8 -1.97 -4.50 -2.94
C VAL A 8 -3.11 -4.21 -1.97
N PHE A 9 -2.81 -4.25 -0.67
CA PHE A 9 -3.75 -4.03 0.42
C PHE A 9 -3.22 -2.99 1.41
N ALA A 10 -4.12 -2.19 1.97
CA ALA A 10 -3.85 -1.32 3.10
C ALA A 10 -4.31 -1.97 4.41
N VAL A 11 -3.47 -1.90 5.43
CA VAL A 11 -3.79 -2.34 6.79
C VAL A 11 -3.53 -1.19 7.76
N GLU A 12 -4.55 -0.77 8.51
CA GLU A 12 -4.41 0.28 9.51
C GLU A 12 -3.37 -0.11 10.57
N VAL A 13 -2.44 0.79 10.84
CA VAL A 13 -1.37 0.63 11.82
C VAL A 13 -1.85 1.20 13.17
N PRO A 14 -1.77 0.44 14.28
CA PRO A 14 -2.08 0.94 15.60
C PRO A 14 -1.26 2.20 15.94
N SER A 15 -1.88 3.18 16.61
CA SER A 15 -1.23 4.46 16.93
C SER A 15 -0.02 4.33 17.84
N ASP A 16 0.05 3.27 18.63
CA ASP A 16 1.11 2.93 19.56
C ASP A 16 2.22 2.04 18.95
N ALA A 17 2.05 1.62 17.69
CA ALA A 17 3.08 0.89 16.96
C ALA A 17 4.20 1.83 16.50
N THR A 18 5.43 1.47 16.83
CA THR A 18 6.63 2.20 16.40
C THR A 18 7.37 1.51 15.27
N ASP A 19 7.18 0.20 15.14
CA ASP A 19 7.81 -0.63 14.12
C ASP A 19 6.86 -1.76 13.70
N LEU A 20 7.09 -2.33 12.53
CA LEU A 20 6.32 -3.46 12.02
C LEU A 20 7.12 -4.32 11.06
N ASP A 21 6.73 -5.59 10.95
CA ASP A 21 7.38 -6.55 10.09
C ASP A 21 6.38 -7.56 9.52
N VAL A 22 6.72 -8.15 8.37
CA VAL A 22 5.97 -9.25 7.77
C VAL A 22 6.67 -10.56 8.08
N VAL A 23 6.00 -11.41 8.85
CA VAL A 23 6.57 -12.67 9.35
C VAL A 23 5.78 -13.87 8.84
N SER A 24 6.49 -14.80 8.23
CA SER A 24 5.97 -16.10 7.82
C SER A 24 5.95 -17.09 8.98
N HIS A 25 4.80 -17.72 9.25
CA HIS A 25 4.68 -18.80 10.23
C HIS A 25 3.65 -19.86 9.79
N LEU A 26 4.08 -21.12 9.68
CA LEU A 26 3.24 -22.27 9.30
C LEU A 26 2.44 -22.04 7.99
N ASN A 27 3.11 -21.55 6.94
CA ASN A 27 2.52 -21.20 5.64
C ASN A 27 1.47 -20.07 5.68
N LYS A 28 1.54 -19.21 6.70
CA LYS A 28 0.70 -18.01 6.82
C LYS A 28 1.59 -16.80 7.01
N GLU A 29 1.18 -15.68 6.42
CA GLU A 29 1.85 -14.39 6.59
C GLU A 29 1.13 -13.54 7.63
N TYR A 30 1.91 -12.87 8.48
CA TYR A 30 1.41 -11.97 9.51
C TYR A 30 2.12 -10.63 9.42
N LEU A 31 1.36 -9.55 9.47
CA LEU A 31 1.89 -8.23 9.81
C LEU A 31 1.94 -8.12 11.34
N VAL A 32 3.15 -7.98 11.89
CA VAL A 32 3.41 -7.89 13.32
C VAL A 32 3.73 -6.44 13.66
N TYR A 33 3.17 -5.94 14.76
CA TYR A 33 3.40 -4.56 15.24
C TYR A 33 4.18 -4.60 16.53
N PHE A 34 5.16 -3.70 16.66
CA PHE A 34 6.03 -3.59 17.83
C PHE A 34 5.87 -2.23 18.51
N SER A 35 5.97 -2.21 19.84
CA SER A 35 6.07 -0.98 20.63
C SER A 35 7.51 -0.46 20.68
N ALA A 36 7.69 0.75 21.21
CA ALA A 36 8.98 1.42 21.31
C ALA A 36 10.09 0.63 22.02
N ASN A 37 9.71 -0.32 22.89
CA ASN A 37 10.64 -1.20 23.61
C ASN A 37 10.87 -2.55 22.90
N GLY A 38 10.40 -2.71 21.66
CA GLY A 38 10.56 -3.93 20.85
C GLY A 38 9.61 -5.08 21.20
N HIS A 39 8.62 -4.87 22.09
CA HIS A 39 7.64 -5.89 22.40
C HIS A 39 6.56 -5.98 21.31
N VAL A 40 6.08 -7.19 21.04
CA VAL A 40 4.95 -7.39 20.13
C VAL A 40 3.67 -6.83 20.76
N LEU A 41 3.07 -5.84 20.12
CA LEU A 41 1.78 -5.28 20.50
C LEU A 41 0.65 -6.19 20.03
N SER A 42 0.65 -6.51 18.75
CA SER A 42 -0.35 -7.36 18.13
C SER A 42 0.14 -7.91 16.79
N ARG A 43 -0.65 -8.81 16.21
CA ARG A 43 -0.40 -9.37 14.87
C ARG A 43 -1.69 -9.40 14.07
N LYS A 44 -1.59 -9.10 12.79
CA LYS A 44 -2.68 -9.21 11.81
C LYS A 44 -2.31 -10.27 10.78
N LYS A 45 -3.12 -11.33 10.70
CA LYS A 45 -2.98 -12.33 9.64
C LYS A 45 -3.29 -11.68 8.28
N LEU A 46 -2.39 -11.84 7.32
CA LEU A 46 -2.50 -11.32 5.95
C LEU A 46 -3.12 -12.35 5.02
N THR A 47 -2.62 -13.59 5.05
CA THR A 47 -3.12 -14.70 4.21
C THR A 47 -3.14 -16.03 4.94
N ASP A 48 -4.04 -16.93 4.52
CA ASP A 48 -4.14 -18.33 4.96
C ASP A 48 -3.41 -19.31 4.03
N SER A 49 -2.84 -18.82 2.93
CA SER A 49 -2.12 -19.61 1.93
C SER A 49 -0.64 -19.28 1.90
N LYS A 50 0.16 -20.16 1.29
CA LYS A 50 1.60 -20.00 1.05
C LYS A 50 1.88 -18.95 -0.05
N VAL A 51 1.38 -17.74 0.16
CA VAL A 51 1.55 -16.60 -0.73
C VAL A 51 2.44 -15.61 -0.01
N VAL A 52 3.50 -15.17 -0.69
CA VAL A 52 4.50 -14.28 -0.12
C VAL A 52 3.88 -12.88 -0.05
N CYS A 53 4.02 -12.26 1.12
CA CYS A 53 3.63 -10.88 1.34
C CYS A 53 4.89 -10.04 1.56
N SER A 54 4.93 -8.85 0.98
CA SER A 54 6.00 -7.88 1.21
C SER A 54 5.42 -6.54 1.66
N LEU A 55 6.14 -5.87 2.57
CA LEU A 55 5.82 -4.52 2.98
C LEU A 55 6.42 -3.55 1.96
N ILE A 56 5.57 -2.78 1.27
CA ILE A 56 6.02 -1.66 0.45
C ILE A 56 6.46 -0.51 1.36
N GLY A 57 5.64 -0.18 2.35
CA GLY A 57 5.94 0.85 3.35
C GLY A 57 4.75 1.21 4.24
N VAL A 58 4.90 2.27 5.03
CA VAL A 58 3.86 2.81 5.91
C VAL A 58 3.58 4.25 5.51
N THR A 59 2.31 4.62 5.34
CA THR A 59 1.95 5.96 4.88
C THR A 59 2.43 7.07 5.85
N PRO A 60 2.90 8.22 5.34
CA PRO A 60 3.05 8.55 3.91
C PRO A 60 4.22 7.79 3.25
N LEU A 61 4.00 7.31 2.03
CA LEU A 61 5.01 6.61 1.22
C LEU A 61 5.85 7.60 0.40
N SER A 62 7.04 7.17 -0.03
CA SER A 62 7.83 7.88 -1.04
C SER A 62 7.20 7.74 -2.43
N GLU A 63 7.68 8.55 -3.38
CA GLU A 63 7.23 8.47 -4.78
C GLU A 63 7.48 7.08 -5.36
N GLU A 64 8.69 6.54 -5.17
CA GLU A 64 9.09 5.22 -5.68
C GLU A 64 8.24 4.10 -5.08
N GLN A 65 7.91 4.21 -3.80
CA GLN A 65 6.99 3.25 -3.14
C GLN A 65 5.58 3.33 -3.72
N TRP A 66 5.11 4.51 -4.13
CA TRP A 66 3.83 4.65 -4.80
C TRP A 66 3.84 4.06 -6.22
N GLU A 67 4.96 4.17 -6.94
CA GLU A 67 5.12 3.55 -8.27
C GLU A 67 4.91 2.03 -8.24
N GLU A 68 5.25 1.38 -7.12
CA GLU A 68 4.99 -0.05 -6.92
C GLU A 68 3.52 -0.40 -6.66
N VAL A 69 2.69 0.58 -6.30
CA VAL A 69 1.30 0.40 -5.88
C VAL A 69 0.33 0.73 -7.01
N VAL A 70 0.50 1.89 -7.63
CA VAL A 70 -0.49 2.45 -8.56
C VAL A 70 -0.30 1.92 -9.98
N ASP A 71 -1.42 1.74 -10.68
CA ASP A 71 -1.39 1.30 -12.07
C ASP A 71 -0.78 2.40 -12.96
N SER A 72 0.16 1.98 -13.81
CA SER A 72 0.80 2.86 -14.79
C SER A 72 0.57 2.36 -16.20
N LYS A 73 0.56 3.28 -17.16
CA LYS A 73 0.46 2.95 -18.59
C LYS A 73 1.39 3.84 -19.40
N GLN A 74 2.17 3.22 -20.30
CA GLN A 74 2.88 3.94 -21.34
C GLN A 74 1.89 4.42 -22.41
N ILE A 75 1.91 5.71 -22.74
CA ILE A 75 1.04 6.29 -23.76
C ILE A 75 1.91 6.80 -24.92
N GLY A 76 1.89 6.10 -26.05
CA GLY A 76 2.65 6.47 -27.25
C GLY A 76 4.17 6.56 -27.00
N ASP A 77 4.81 7.55 -27.61
CA ASP A 77 6.27 7.79 -27.50
C ASP A 77 6.66 8.69 -26.31
N MET A 78 5.78 8.83 -25.32
CA MET A 78 6.12 9.62 -24.12
C MET A 78 7.26 8.96 -23.34
N THR A 79 8.09 9.76 -22.67
CA THR A 79 9.24 9.26 -21.89
C THR A 79 8.86 8.74 -20.51
N GLU A 80 7.76 9.20 -19.95
CA GLU A 80 7.30 8.84 -18.60
C GLU A 80 5.93 8.16 -18.64
N PRO A 81 5.70 7.14 -17.78
CA PRO A 81 4.40 6.47 -17.70
C PRO A 81 3.35 7.41 -17.09
N ARG A 82 2.07 7.19 -17.45
CA ARG A 82 0.94 7.89 -16.82
C ARG A 82 0.31 7.03 -15.75
N TRP A 83 0.03 7.66 -14.62
CA TRP A 83 -0.62 7.03 -13.47
C TRP A 83 -2.15 7.12 -13.58
N ARG A 84 -2.85 6.08 -13.12
CA ARG A 84 -4.31 6.03 -13.12
C ARG A 84 -4.90 7.01 -12.09
N ASP A 85 -5.95 7.73 -12.48
CA ASP A 85 -6.79 8.42 -11.51
C ASP A 85 -7.87 7.48 -11.02
N HIS A 86 -7.84 7.15 -9.74
CA HIS A 86 -8.79 6.24 -9.13
C HIS A 86 -10.10 6.93 -8.73
N GLN A 87 -10.16 8.27 -8.74
CA GLN A 87 -11.38 9.03 -8.56
C GLN A 87 -12.28 8.97 -9.81
N TYR A 88 -11.67 9.04 -11.00
CA TYR A 88 -12.40 9.05 -12.27
C TYR A 88 -12.33 7.71 -13.05
N GLY A 89 -11.48 6.77 -12.62
CA GLY A 89 -11.34 5.45 -13.25
C GLY A 89 -10.57 5.46 -14.58
N GLU A 90 -9.99 6.59 -14.97
CA GLU A 90 -9.33 6.80 -16.25
C GLU A 90 -7.84 7.12 -16.10
N PHE A 91 -7.06 6.80 -17.13
CA PHE A 91 -5.70 7.30 -17.26
C PHE A 91 -5.80 8.73 -17.81
N ILE A 92 -5.74 9.72 -16.93
CA ILE A 92 -5.96 11.11 -17.34
C ILE A 92 -4.78 11.57 -18.20
N LEU A 93 -5.06 11.87 -19.48
CA LEU A 93 -4.08 12.40 -20.46
C LEU A 93 -3.50 13.77 -20.02
N TYR A 94 -4.24 14.50 -19.19
CA TYR A 94 -3.92 15.81 -18.63
C TYR A 94 -4.34 15.90 -17.16
N GLY A 95 -3.48 15.58 -16.19
CA GLY A 95 -3.87 15.83 -14.81
C GLY A 95 -2.98 15.28 -13.70
N LEU A 96 -2.68 13.99 -13.70
CA LEU A 96 -1.91 13.38 -12.61
C LEU A 96 -0.41 13.41 -12.92
N LYS A 97 0.34 14.06 -12.03
CA LYS A 97 1.75 14.43 -12.23
C LYS A 97 2.71 13.49 -11.52
N THR A 98 2.27 12.73 -10.52
CA THR A 98 3.12 11.84 -9.72
C THR A 98 2.38 10.57 -9.28
N ALA A 99 3.13 9.51 -9.00
CA ALA A 99 2.62 8.30 -8.37
C ALA A 99 2.03 8.60 -6.98
N THR A 100 2.61 9.57 -6.25
CA THR A 100 2.05 10.05 -4.97
C THR A 100 0.64 10.60 -5.12
N GLU A 101 0.39 11.48 -6.11
CA GLU A 101 -0.96 12.04 -6.33
C GLU A 101 -1.98 10.93 -6.69
N SER A 102 -1.58 10.00 -7.57
CA SER A 102 -2.39 8.83 -7.91
C SER A 102 -2.65 7.94 -6.68
N GLY A 103 -1.65 7.74 -5.84
CA GLY A 103 -1.72 6.96 -4.61
C GLY A 103 -2.68 7.56 -3.59
N LEU A 104 -2.66 8.88 -3.41
CA LEU A 104 -3.61 9.58 -2.54
C LEU A 104 -5.04 9.48 -3.07
N SER A 105 -5.26 9.69 -4.38
CA SER A 105 -6.57 9.47 -5.04
C SER A 105 -7.05 8.03 -4.84
N LEU A 106 -6.14 7.05 -4.91
CA LEU A 106 -6.45 5.65 -4.63
C LEU A 106 -6.90 5.43 -3.17
N LEU A 107 -6.19 5.99 -2.19
CA LEU A 107 -6.60 5.88 -0.78
C LEU A 107 -7.99 6.50 -0.53
N GLU A 108 -8.23 7.69 -1.07
CA GLU A 108 -9.50 8.40 -0.95
C GLU A 108 -10.65 7.63 -1.63
N SER A 109 -10.42 7.07 -2.82
CA SER A 109 -11.41 6.25 -3.55
C SER A 109 -11.83 5.00 -2.76
N LYS A 110 -10.97 4.53 -1.85
CA LYS A 110 -11.23 3.38 -0.96
C LYS A 110 -11.81 3.79 0.40
N GLY A 111 -12.04 5.09 0.62
CA GLY A 111 -12.58 5.63 1.86
C GLY A 111 -11.62 5.53 3.05
N LEU A 112 -10.31 5.50 2.80
CA LEU A 112 -9.30 5.47 3.85
C LEU A 112 -9.11 6.87 4.45
N ASP A 113 -9.14 6.97 5.78
CA ASP A 113 -8.93 8.22 6.51
C ASP A 113 -7.48 8.68 6.40
N VAL A 114 -7.26 9.84 5.80
CA VAL A 114 -5.95 10.46 5.57
C VAL A 114 -5.18 10.80 6.86
N ASN A 115 -5.86 10.85 8.00
CA ASN A 115 -5.23 11.12 9.31
C ASN A 115 -4.69 9.85 9.99
N LYS A 116 -4.95 8.67 9.41
CA LYS A 116 -4.47 7.38 9.91
C LYS A 116 -3.26 6.90 9.13
N LYS A 117 -2.47 6.02 9.78
CA LYS A 117 -1.34 5.34 9.16
C LYS A 117 -1.78 3.98 8.63
N TYR A 118 -1.33 3.63 7.43
CA TYR A 118 -1.58 2.35 6.81
C TYR A 118 -0.26 1.71 6.38
N ALA A 119 -0.10 0.43 6.70
CA ALA A 119 0.90 -0.43 6.09
C ALA A 119 0.37 -0.86 4.72
N ILE A 120 1.17 -0.62 3.69
CA ILE A 120 0.85 -1.00 2.32
C ILE A 120 1.58 -2.31 2.01
N ILE A 121 0.80 -3.36 1.79
CA ILE A 121 1.27 -4.74 1.65
C ILE A 121 0.98 -5.23 0.24
N LYS A 122 2.00 -5.81 -0.40
CA LYS A 122 1.88 -6.48 -1.70
C LYS A 122 1.86 -7.99 -1.52
N ILE A 123 1.01 -8.65 -2.28
CA ILE A 123 0.86 -10.11 -2.36
C ILE A 123 1.42 -10.56 -3.70
N GLU A 124 2.34 -11.53 -3.72
CA GLU A 124 3.01 -12.02 -4.94
C GLU A 124 2.31 -13.19 -5.62
#